data_AF-A0ABD0WCU5-F1
#
_entry.id   AF-A0ABD0WCU5-F1
#
_cell.length_a   1.000
_cell.length_b   1.000
_cell.length_c   1.000
_cell.angle_alpha   90.00
_cell.angle_beta   90.00
_cell.angle_gamma   90.00
#
_symmetry.space_group_name_H-M   'P 1'
#
loop_
_entity.id
_entity.type
_entity.pdbx_description
1 polymer ?
#
loop_
_entity_poly.entity_id
_entity_poly.type
_entity_poly.pdbx_seq_one_letter_code
_entity_poly.pdbx_strand_id
1 'polypeptide(L)'
;MHDAYEPVPILEKLPLQIDCLAAWDDWLLVGTKPGHLLLYRIKKDAGTNRFEVTLEKSNKNFSKKIQQLFVVSQYKILVSLLENNIHVHDLLTFQQITVVAKARGATLFACDLQQSSSGEAKLRLCVAVKKKLQMYYWKDREFYELQGDFAAPDIPKSMAWCENSICVGFKRDYYLIRMDGRGSIKELFPTGKQLEPLVAPLADGKVAVGQDDLTVVLNEEGVCTQKCALNWTDIPVAMEHQPPYIIAVLPRYVEIRTFEPRLLVQSVELQRPRFITSAGPNIVYVASNHFVWRLVPVSIATQIRQLLQDKQFELALQLAE
;
A
#
# COMPACT_ATOMS: atom_id res chain seq x y z
N MET A 1 -23.26 2.20 13.50
CA MET A 1 -22.32 1.48 12.62
C MET A 1 -22.95 1.49 11.24
N HIS A 2 -22.24 1.97 10.23
CA HIS A 2 -22.78 2.13 8.88
C HIS A 2 -21.96 1.30 7.89
N ASP A 3 -22.58 0.93 6.77
CA ASP A 3 -21.89 0.12 5.76
C ASP A 3 -21.13 1.05 4.82
N ALA A 4 -19.79 1.02 4.90
CA ALA A 4 -18.94 1.80 3.98
C ALA A 4 -18.64 1.02 2.70
N TYR A 5 -18.48 -0.30 2.80
CA TYR A 5 -18.11 -1.16 1.68
C TYR A 5 -18.91 -2.46 1.63
N GLU A 6 -19.16 -2.93 0.42
CA GLU A 6 -19.68 -4.27 0.12
C GLU A 6 -18.54 -5.14 -0.46
N PRO A 7 -18.18 -6.27 0.16
CA PRO A 7 -17.17 -7.16 -0.39
C PRO A 7 -17.73 -7.97 -1.56
N VAL A 8 -17.13 -7.84 -2.74
CA VAL A 8 -17.49 -8.62 -3.92
C VAL A 8 -16.33 -9.54 -4.31
N PRO A 9 -16.54 -10.87 -4.44
CA PRO A 9 -15.49 -11.77 -4.92
C PRO A 9 -15.13 -11.44 -6.38
N ILE A 10 -13.83 -11.35 -6.65
CA ILE A 10 -13.26 -11.09 -7.99
C ILE A 10 -12.55 -12.33 -8.50
N LEU A 11 -11.73 -12.96 -7.67
CA LEU A 11 -11.09 -14.24 -7.97
C LEU A 11 -11.40 -15.21 -6.85
N GLU A 12 -11.87 -16.40 -7.22
CA GLU A 12 -12.19 -17.46 -6.27
C GLU A 12 -11.37 -18.71 -6.57
N LYS A 13 -10.84 -19.33 -5.53
CA LYS A 13 -10.12 -20.62 -5.61
C LYS A 13 -9.00 -20.61 -6.65
N LEU A 14 -8.23 -19.53 -6.70
CA LEU A 14 -7.07 -19.44 -7.60
C LEU A 14 -6.11 -20.61 -7.30
N PRO A 15 -5.74 -21.45 -8.28
CA PRO A 15 -4.92 -22.63 -8.03
C PRO A 15 -3.49 -22.28 -7.58
N LEU A 16 -3.01 -21.09 -7.95
CA LEU A 16 -1.72 -20.57 -7.58
C LEU A 16 -1.86 -19.72 -6.31
N GLN A 17 -0.97 -19.95 -5.34
CA GLN A 17 -0.95 -19.13 -4.13
C GLN A 17 -0.53 -17.69 -4.46
N ILE A 18 -1.37 -16.73 -4.08
CA ILE A 18 -1.11 -15.28 -4.16
C ILE A 18 -0.06 -14.90 -3.13
N ASP A 19 0.87 -14.04 -3.54
CA ASP A 19 1.99 -13.59 -2.70
C ASP A 19 2.14 -12.06 -2.69
N CYS A 20 1.73 -11.38 -3.77
CA CYS A 20 1.60 -9.92 -3.82
C CYS A 20 0.54 -9.49 -4.85
N LEU A 21 0.09 -8.24 -4.72
CA LEU A 21 -0.85 -7.60 -5.62
C LEU A 21 -0.34 -6.21 -6.03
N ALA A 22 -0.79 -5.75 -7.18
CA ALA A 22 -0.79 -4.33 -7.55
C ALA A 22 -1.97 -4.07 -8.48
N ALA A 23 -2.47 -2.86 -8.53
CA ALA A 23 -3.59 -2.51 -9.40
C ALA A 23 -3.46 -1.09 -9.96
N TRP A 24 -4.08 -0.84 -11.10
CA TRP A 24 -4.28 0.50 -11.65
C TRP A 24 -5.51 0.50 -12.55
N ASP A 25 -6.33 1.55 -12.49
CA ASP A 25 -7.58 1.63 -13.26
C ASP A 25 -8.41 0.33 -13.08
N ASP A 26 -8.75 -0.34 -14.20
CA ASP A 26 -9.47 -1.62 -14.24
C ASP A 26 -8.53 -2.84 -14.27
N TRP A 27 -7.24 -2.67 -14.05
CA TRP A 27 -6.25 -3.75 -14.14
C TRP A 27 -5.80 -4.21 -12.76
N LEU A 28 -5.74 -5.53 -12.59
CA LEU A 28 -5.28 -6.19 -11.39
C LEU A 28 -4.11 -7.13 -11.74
N LEU A 29 -2.96 -6.87 -11.14
CA LEU A 29 -1.80 -7.78 -11.15
C LEU A 29 -1.83 -8.67 -9.92
N VAL A 30 -1.69 -9.97 -10.17
CA VAL A 30 -1.55 -10.98 -9.14
C VAL A 30 -0.18 -11.64 -9.30
N GLY A 31 0.72 -11.33 -8.37
CA GLY A 31 1.99 -12.03 -8.23
C GLY A 31 1.80 -13.29 -7.39
N THR A 32 2.23 -14.42 -7.94
CA THR A 32 2.04 -15.73 -7.31
C THR A 32 3.34 -16.27 -6.73
N LYS A 33 3.24 -17.14 -5.72
CA LYS A 33 4.39 -17.76 -5.05
C LYS A 33 5.34 -18.53 -6.01
N PRO A 34 4.85 -19.26 -7.04
CA PRO A 34 5.72 -19.87 -8.04
C PRO A 34 6.42 -18.88 -8.99
N GLY A 35 6.09 -17.59 -8.91
CA GLY A 35 6.66 -16.57 -9.79
C GLY A 35 5.93 -16.38 -11.10
N HIS A 36 4.62 -16.63 -11.15
CA HIS A 36 3.79 -16.16 -12.25
C HIS A 36 3.22 -14.79 -11.92
N LEU A 37 3.24 -13.90 -12.90
CA LEU A 37 2.53 -12.63 -12.88
C LEU A 37 1.29 -12.75 -13.76
N LEU A 38 0.11 -12.67 -13.16
CA LEU A 38 -1.18 -12.74 -13.85
C LEU A 38 -1.76 -11.33 -13.97
N LEU A 39 -2.19 -10.95 -15.16
CA LEU A 39 -2.83 -9.67 -15.44
C LEU A 39 -4.31 -9.92 -15.73
N TYR A 40 -5.16 -9.42 -14.85
CA TYR A 40 -6.60 -9.45 -15.00
C TYR A 40 -7.14 -8.07 -15.35
N ARG A 41 -8.20 -8.05 -16.16
CA ARG A 41 -9.03 -6.88 -16.39
C ARG A 41 -10.36 -7.06 -15.69
N ILE A 42 -10.72 -6.10 -14.84
CA ILE A 42 -11.87 -6.11 -13.95
C ILE A 42 -12.82 -4.99 -14.37
N LYS A 43 -13.82 -5.31 -15.20
CA LYS A 43 -14.81 -4.32 -15.63
C LYS A 43 -16.05 -4.40 -14.77
N LYS A 44 -16.56 -3.25 -14.32
CA LYS A 44 -17.81 -3.18 -13.56
C LYS A 44 -19.00 -3.15 -14.53
N ASP A 45 -19.99 -4.01 -14.28
CA ASP A 45 -21.26 -3.96 -15.01
C ASP A 45 -22.05 -2.70 -14.58
N ALA A 46 -22.51 -1.92 -15.56
CA ALA A 46 -23.22 -0.68 -15.30
C ALA A 46 -24.46 -0.91 -14.41
N GLY A 47 -24.57 -0.15 -13.32
CA GLY A 47 -25.71 -0.20 -12.40
C GLY A 47 -25.75 -1.41 -11.46
N THR A 48 -24.74 -2.29 -11.46
CA THR A 48 -24.68 -3.43 -10.53
C THR A 48 -23.32 -3.50 -9.84
N ASN A 49 -23.22 -4.31 -8.78
CA ASN A 49 -21.95 -4.66 -8.15
C ASN A 49 -21.37 -5.98 -8.69
N ARG A 50 -21.67 -6.30 -9.96
CA ARG A 50 -21.06 -7.42 -10.68
C ARG A 50 -19.85 -6.95 -11.48
N PHE A 51 -18.88 -7.85 -11.62
CA PHE A 51 -17.66 -7.58 -12.36
C PHE A 51 -17.40 -8.67 -13.39
N GLU A 52 -17.13 -8.26 -14.62
CA GLU A 52 -16.55 -9.10 -15.64
C GLU A 52 -15.04 -9.19 -15.37
N VAL A 53 -14.56 -10.41 -15.15
CA VAL A 53 -13.15 -10.68 -14.81
C VAL A 53 -12.53 -11.50 -15.93
N THR A 54 -11.59 -10.89 -16.65
CA THR A 54 -10.89 -11.53 -17.77
C THR A 54 -9.40 -11.66 -17.46
N LEU A 55 -8.84 -12.86 -17.60
CA LEU A 55 -7.39 -13.06 -17.58
C LEU A 55 -6.82 -12.69 -18.95
N GLU A 56 -6.10 -11.58 -19.00
CA GLU A 56 -5.58 -11.02 -20.25
C GLU A 56 -4.17 -11.53 -20.54
N LYS A 57 -3.37 -11.77 -19.49
CA LYS A 57 -2.00 -12.25 -19.65
C LYS A 57 -1.54 -13.09 -18.47
N SER A 58 -0.75 -14.12 -18.76
CA SER A 58 0.00 -14.90 -17.77
C SER A 58 1.46 -14.91 -18.16
N ASN A 59 2.31 -14.30 -17.34
CA ASN A 59 3.75 -14.27 -17.57
C ASN A 59 4.47 -15.15 -16.55
N LYS A 60 5.18 -16.17 -17.03
CA LYS A 60 5.95 -17.10 -16.22
C LYS A 60 7.44 -16.75 -16.13
N ASN A 61 7.90 -15.74 -16.86
CA ASN A 61 9.32 -15.38 -16.96
C ASN A 61 9.90 -14.84 -15.64
N PHE A 62 9.04 -14.39 -14.73
CA PHE A 62 9.46 -13.99 -13.38
C PHE A 62 10.06 -15.18 -12.61
N SER A 63 9.70 -16.42 -12.96
CA SER A 63 10.31 -17.72 -12.61
C SER A 63 10.52 -18.05 -11.12
N LYS A 64 10.32 -17.08 -10.23
CA LYS A 64 10.58 -17.11 -8.78
C LYS A 64 9.65 -16.13 -8.05
N LYS A 65 9.55 -16.28 -6.73
CA LYS A 65 8.70 -15.49 -5.84
C LYS A 65 8.86 -13.99 -6.10
N ILE A 66 7.74 -13.32 -6.38
CA ILE A 66 7.66 -11.87 -6.57
C ILE A 66 7.43 -11.23 -5.20
N GLN A 67 8.44 -10.57 -4.64
CA GLN A 67 8.41 -10.10 -3.25
C GLN A 67 7.58 -8.82 -3.07
N GLN A 68 7.69 -7.88 -4.02
CA GLN A 68 6.93 -6.63 -4.05
C GLN A 68 6.69 -6.20 -5.49
N LEU A 69 5.54 -5.55 -5.72
CA LEU A 69 5.16 -4.93 -6.98
C LEU A 69 4.71 -3.49 -6.71
N PHE A 70 5.05 -2.58 -7.61
CA PHE A 70 4.54 -1.22 -7.59
C PHE A 70 4.32 -0.73 -9.02
N VAL A 71 3.09 -0.27 -9.28
CA VAL A 71 2.69 0.22 -10.60
C VAL A 71 2.88 1.72 -10.65
N VAL A 72 3.50 2.22 -11.74
CA VAL A 72 3.59 3.66 -12.02
C VAL A 72 2.94 3.93 -13.37
N SER A 73 1.62 4.16 -13.34
CA SER A 73 0.78 4.24 -14.54
C SER A 73 1.11 5.44 -15.43
N GLN A 74 1.64 6.53 -14.87
CA GLN A 74 2.09 7.73 -15.59
C GLN A 74 3.27 7.43 -16.50
N TYR A 75 4.20 6.57 -16.05
CA TYR A 75 5.36 6.14 -16.82
C TYR A 75 5.17 4.81 -17.55
N LYS A 76 4.00 4.16 -17.38
CA LYS A 76 3.69 2.83 -17.93
C LYS A 76 4.76 1.79 -17.54
N ILE A 77 5.25 1.87 -16.31
CA ILE A 77 6.24 0.92 -15.78
C ILE A 77 5.70 0.16 -14.56
N LEU A 78 6.25 -1.03 -14.37
CA LEU A 78 6.09 -1.89 -13.21
C LEU A 78 7.46 -2.05 -12.52
N VAL A 79 7.57 -1.56 -11.29
CA VAL A 79 8.74 -1.81 -10.44
C VAL A 79 8.49 -3.08 -9.63
N SER A 80 9.43 -4.00 -9.67
CA SER A 80 9.29 -5.31 -9.01
C SER A 80 10.57 -5.70 -8.28
N LEU A 81 10.41 -6.26 -7.08
CA LEU A 81 11.50 -6.87 -6.31
C LEU A 81 11.51 -8.38 -6.52
N LEU A 82 12.53 -8.86 -7.24
CA LEU A 82 12.72 -10.25 -7.62
C LEU A 82 14.13 -10.68 -7.22
N GLU A 83 14.25 -11.77 -6.46
CA GLU A 83 15.57 -12.30 -6.06
C GLU A 83 16.54 -11.26 -5.47
N ASN A 84 16.02 -10.33 -4.68
CA ASN A 84 16.79 -9.25 -4.10
C ASN A 84 17.39 -8.28 -5.13
N ASN A 85 16.76 -8.15 -6.30
CA ASN A 85 17.08 -7.14 -7.31
C ASN A 85 15.83 -6.34 -7.65
N ILE A 86 16.02 -5.05 -7.94
CA ILE A 86 14.95 -4.18 -8.41
C ILE A 86 14.96 -4.18 -9.93
N HIS A 87 13.89 -4.73 -10.50
CA HIS A 87 13.64 -4.75 -11.93
C HIS A 87 12.57 -3.73 -12.28
N VAL A 88 12.71 -3.13 -13.46
CA VAL A 88 11.69 -2.28 -14.05
C VAL A 88 11.24 -2.91 -15.36
N HIS A 89 9.95 -3.14 -15.48
CA HIS A 89 9.32 -3.70 -16.67
C HIS A 89 8.36 -2.71 -17.28
N ASP A 90 8.10 -2.85 -18.57
CA ASP A 90 6.95 -2.22 -19.20
C ASP A 90 5.66 -2.83 -18.62
N LEU A 91 4.70 -1.97 -18.29
CA LEU A 91 3.53 -2.34 -17.49
C LEU A 91 2.58 -3.33 -18.21
N LEU A 92 2.54 -3.32 -19.54
CA LEU A 92 1.61 -4.15 -20.32
C LEU A 92 2.33 -5.33 -20.98
N THR A 93 3.49 -5.07 -21.57
CA THR A 93 4.28 -6.10 -22.27
C THR A 93 5.08 -6.96 -21.30
N PHE A 94 5.36 -6.47 -20.09
CA PHE A 94 6.26 -7.07 -19.11
C PHE A 94 7.68 -7.32 -19.64
N GLN A 95 8.07 -6.62 -20.70
CA GLN A 95 9.44 -6.61 -21.16
C GLN A 95 10.29 -5.84 -20.17
N GLN A 96 11.43 -6.40 -19.78
CA GLN A 96 12.36 -5.73 -18.89
C GLN A 96 12.94 -4.49 -19.59
N ILE A 97 12.82 -3.34 -18.92
CA ILE A 97 13.38 -2.07 -19.35
C ILE A 97 14.80 -1.93 -18.79
N THR A 98 14.93 -2.05 -17.46
CA THR A 98 16.21 -1.90 -16.77
C THR A 98 16.22 -2.66 -15.44
N VAL A 99 17.41 -2.79 -14.85
CA VAL A 99 17.65 -3.34 -13.52
C VAL A 99 18.52 -2.35 -12.75
N VAL A 100 18.14 -2.04 -11.51
CA VAL A 100 18.92 -1.11 -10.66
C VAL A 100 20.12 -1.85 -10.08
N ALA A 101 21.20 -1.94 -10.85
CA ALA A 101 22.36 -2.78 -10.52
C ALA A 101 23.01 -2.45 -9.17
N LYS A 102 23.04 -1.17 -8.77
CA LYS A 102 23.55 -0.72 -7.46
C LYS A 102 22.72 -1.24 -6.27
N ALA A 103 21.45 -1.56 -6.51
CA ALA A 103 20.51 -2.07 -5.52
C ALA A 103 20.48 -3.60 -5.42
N ARG A 104 21.53 -4.28 -5.91
CA ARG A 104 21.66 -5.74 -5.76
C ARG A 104 21.75 -6.13 -4.27
N GLY A 105 20.93 -7.07 -3.85
CA GLY A 105 20.75 -7.43 -2.45
C GLY A 105 19.62 -6.65 -1.76
N ALA A 106 18.74 -6.01 -2.53
CA ALA A 106 17.56 -5.33 -2.03
C ALA A 106 16.64 -6.29 -1.25
N THR A 107 16.06 -5.82 -0.15
CA THR A 107 15.09 -6.61 0.63
C THR A 107 13.71 -5.94 0.69
N LEU A 108 13.66 -4.65 0.37
CA LEU A 108 12.47 -3.83 0.47
C LEU A 108 12.63 -2.60 -0.43
N PHE A 109 11.57 -2.17 -1.10
CA PHE A 109 11.53 -0.87 -1.76
C PHE A 109 10.21 -0.12 -1.48
N ALA A 110 10.27 1.21 -1.63
CA ALA A 110 9.12 2.10 -1.58
C ALA A 110 9.24 3.14 -2.68
N CYS A 111 8.18 3.29 -3.46
CA CYS A 111 8.08 4.31 -4.50
C CYS A 111 7.21 5.46 -4.03
N ASP A 112 7.49 6.65 -4.54
CA ASP A 112 6.65 7.83 -4.36
C ASP A 112 6.63 8.63 -5.66
N LEU A 113 5.43 8.94 -6.14
CA LEU A 113 5.21 9.69 -7.36
C LEU A 113 4.69 11.09 -7.00
N GLN A 114 5.62 12.04 -6.97
CA GLN A 114 5.28 13.44 -6.72
C GLN A 114 4.79 14.09 -8.01
N GLN A 115 3.83 15.02 -7.89
CA GLN A 115 3.44 15.91 -8.98
C GLN A 115 3.91 17.31 -8.64
N SER A 116 4.72 17.90 -9.52
CA SER A 116 5.13 19.31 -9.44
C SER A 116 3.95 20.23 -9.72
N SER A 117 4.01 21.47 -9.23
CA SER A 117 3.10 22.56 -9.63
C SER A 117 3.12 22.85 -11.14
N SER A 118 4.21 22.48 -11.82
CA SER A 118 4.33 22.54 -13.28
C SER A 118 3.63 21.37 -14.02
N GLY A 119 3.07 20.40 -13.30
CA GLY A 119 2.47 19.18 -13.85
C GLY A 119 3.49 18.08 -14.20
N GLU A 120 4.79 18.31 -13.99
CA GLU A 120 5.80 17.28 -14.18
C GLU A 120 5.76 16.27 -13.02
N ALA A 121 5.59 15.00 -13.35
CA ALA A 121 5.65 13.93 -12.36
C ALA A 121 7.13 13.63 -12.03
N LYS A 122 7.45 13.30 -10.78
CA LYS A 122 8.77 12.85 -10.37
C LYS A 122 8.65 11.59 -9.53
N LEU A 123 9.12 10.48 -10.07
CA LEU A 123 9.14 9.21 -9.35
C LEU A 123 10.44 9.09 -8.56
N ARG A 124 10.30 8.94 -7.24
CA ARG A 124 11.37 8.62 -6.30
C ARG A 124 11.26 7.16 -5.88
N LEU A 125 12.41 6.52 -5.72
CA LEU A 125 12.52 5.13 -5.28
C LEU A 125 13.51 5.08 -4.11
N CYS A 126 13.07 4.56 -2.98
CA CYS A 126 13.93 4.16 -1.88
C CYS A 126 14.09 2.64 -1.91
N VAL A 127 15.32 2.16 -1.82
CA VAL A 127 15.63 0.73 -1.74
C VAL A 127 16.44 0.43 -0.49
N ALA A 128 16.01 -0.54 0.30
CA ALA A 128 16.77 -1.07 1.42
C ALA A 128 17.69 -2.20 0.95
N VAL A 129 18.99 -2.04 1.17
CA VAL A 129 20.02 -3.05 0.90
C VAL A 129 20.81 -3.29 2.18
N LYS A 130 20.54 -4.41 2.87
CA LYS A 130 21.10 -4.71 4.20
C LYS A 130 20.77 -3.58 5.19
N LYS A 131 21.78 -2.94 5.79
CA LYS A 131 21.65 -1.80 6.72
C LYS A 131 21.88 -0.45 6.02
N LYS A 132 21.43 -0.34 4.78
CA LYS A 132 21.57 0.88 3.98
C LYS A 132 20.28 1.18 3.24
N LEU A 133 20.01 2.47 3.04
CA LEU A 133 18.95 2.96 2.18
C LEU A 133 19.56 3.72 1.00
N GLN A 134 19.15 3.35 -0.21
CA GLN A 134 19.64 3.91 -1.47
C GLN A 134 18.51 4.63 -2.18
N MET A 135 18.75 5.88 -2.57
CA MET A 135 17.72 6.75 -3.15
C MET A 135 17.94 6.93 -4.63
N TYR A 136 16.85 6.81 -5.39
CA TYR A 136 16.86 6.96 -6.82
C TYR A 136 15.72 7.87 -7.30
N TYR A 137 15.90 8.47 -8.46
CA TYR A 137 14.84 9.11 -9.23
C TYR A 137 14.78 8.53 -10.63
N TRP A 138 13.57 8.48 -11.19
CA TRP A 138 13.35 7.98 -12.54
C TRP A 138 13.57 9.08 -13.57
N LYS A 139 14.36 8.80 -14.60
CA LYS A 139 14.55 9.67 -15.77
C LYS A 139 15.02 8.82 -16.96
N ASP A 140 14.61 9.16 -18.18
CA ASP A 140 15.12 8.54 -19.42
C ASP A 140 15.13 7.00 -19.41
N ARG A 141 14.08 6.39 -18.82
CA ARG A 141 13.89 4.94 -18.68
C ARG A 141 14.87 4.22 -17.74
N GLU A 142 15.57 4.97 -16.89
CA GLU A 142 16.49 4.45 -15.88
C GLU A 142 16.29 5.10 -14.50
N PHE A 143 16.76 4.41 -13.46
CA PHE A 143 16.84 4.97 -12.11
C PHE A 143 18.24 5.51 -11.85
N TYR A 144 18.34 6.82 -11.65
CA TYR A 144 19.57 7.50 -11.28
C TYR A 144 19.63 7.73 -9.78
N GLU A 145 20.82 7.65 -9.20
CA GLU A 145 21.03 7.92 -7.79
C GLU A 145 20.69 9.38 -7.48
N LEU A 146 19.82 9.60 -6.50
CA LEU A 146 19.40 10.94 -6.07
C LEU A 146 20.46 11.58 -5.18
N GLN A 147 21.08 10.78 -4.31
CA GLN A 147 22.11 11.16 -3.35
C GLN A 147 22.74 9.90 -2.73
N GLY A 148 23.81 10.08 -1.96
CA GLY A 148 24.54 8.97 -1.36
C GLY A 148 23.71 8.11 -0.39
N ASP A 149 24.17 6.87 -0.21
CA ASP A 149 23.57 5.88 0.70
C ASP A 149 23.44 6.41 2.13
N PHE A 150 22.27 6.19 2.75
CA PHE A 150 22.09 6.39 4.17
C PHE A 150 22.34 5.12 4.95
N ALA A 151 23.09 5.22 6.05
CA ALA A 151 23.23 4.12 7.00
C ALA A 151 21.92 3.95 7.80
N ALA A 152 21.43 2.72 7.88
CA ALA A 152 20.30 2.36 8.72
C ALA A 152 20.81 1.67 10.01
N PRO A 153 20.15 1.88 11.17
CA PRO A 153 20.55 1.25 12.43
C PRO A 153 20.44 -0.28 12.40
N ASP A 154 19.44 -0.80 11.67
CA ASP A 154 19.26 -2.24 11.45
C ASP A 154 18.79 -2.54 10.02
N ILE A 155 18.37 -3.78 9.75
CA ILE A 155 17.79 -4.17 8.45
C ILE A 155 16.33 -3.69 8.36
N PRO A 156 15.98 -2.79 7.42
CA PRO A 156 14.61 -2.35 7.22
C PRO A 156 13.67 -3.51 6.89
N LYS A 157 12.49 -3.51 7.51
CA LYS A 157 11.44 -4.53 7.31
C LYS A 157 10.15 -3.95 6.73
N SER A 158 9.86 -2.67 7.00
CA SER A 158 8.79 -1.91 6.36
C SER A 158 9.21 -0.47 6.16
N MET A 159 8.68 0.20 5.14
CA MET A 159 8.91 1.61 4.93
C MET A 159 7.87 2.25 4.04
N ALA A 160 7.57 3.52 4.30
CA ALA A 160 6.73 4.34 3.44
C ALA A 160 7.24 5.78 3.43
N TRP A 161 7.01 6.45 2.31
CA TRP A 161 7.29 7.87 2.17
C TRP A 161 6.28 8.70 2.97
N CYS A 162 6.79 9.77 3.57
CA CYS A 162 6.08 10.77 4.34
C CYS A 162 6.59 12.13 3.87
N GLU A 163 6.05 12.62 2.76
CA GLU A 163 6.55 13.81 2.04
C GLU A 163 8.07 13.77 1.80
N ASN A 164 8.84 14.61 2.49
CA ASN A 164 10.30 14.69 2.36
C ASN A 164 11.04 13.84 3.41
N SER A 165 10.35 12.90 4.03
CA SER A 165 10.89 11.91 4.95
C SER A 165 10.51 10.50 4.52
N ILE A 166 11.26 9.52 4.98
CA ILE A 166 10.88 8.12 4.90
C ILE A 166 10.79 7.53 6.30
N CYS A 167 9.62 6.97 6.62
CA CYS A 167 9.43 6.22 7.86
C CYS A 167 9.84 4.78 7.62
N VAL A 168 10.65 4.23 8.52
CA VAL A 168 11.25 2.91 8.39
C VAL A 168 11.04 2.13 9.67
N GLY A 169 10.45 0.94 9.55
CA GLY A 169 10.30 -0.04 10.62
C GLY A 169 11.42 -1.06 10.59
N PHE A 170 12.06 -1.25 11.75
CA PHE A 170 13.04 -2.30 11.99
C PHE A 170 12.43 -3.42 12.85
N LYS A 171 13.25 -4.33 13.37
CA LYS A 171 12.73 -5.40 14.23
C LYS A 171 12.24 -4.90 15.60
N ARG A 172 12.81 -3.81 16.11
CA ARG A 172 12.56 -3.32 17.48
C ARG A 172 11.99 -1.93 17.53
N ASP A 173 12.35 -1.07 16.58
CA ASP A 173 12.10 0.36 16.64
C ASP A 173 11.74 0.92 15.27
N TYR A 174 11.04 2.05 15.28
CA TYR A 174 10.78 2.87 14.09
C TYR A 174 11.72 4.07 14.06
N TYR A 175 12.13 4.46 12.86
CA TYR A 175 12.87 5.69 12.62
C TYR A 175 12.25 6.47 11.48
N LEU A 176 12.43 7.79 11.52
CA LEU A 176 12.14 8.69 10.42
C LEU A 176 13.47 9.24 9.89
N ILE A 177 13.67 9.14 8.59
CA ILE A 177 14.90 9.60 7.93
C ILE A 177 14.51 10.73 6.98
N ARG A 178 15.04 11.92 7.23
CA ARG A 178 14.71 13.11 6.45
C ARG A 178 15.57 13.22 5.20
N MET A 179 14.97 13.73 4.13
CA MET A 179 15.62 13.94 2.84
C MET A 179 16.18 15.37 2.71
N ASP A 180 16.87 15.85 3.75
CA ASP A 180 17.48 17.18 3.83
C ASP A 180 18.92 17.23 3.26
N GLY A 181 19.32 16.17 2.54
CA GLY A 181 20.68 15.95 2.04
C GLY A 181 21.68 15.46 3.10
N ARG A 182 21.38 15.62 4.40
CA ARG A 182 22.19 15.08 5.51
C ARG A 182 21.69 13.72 5.98
N GLY A 183 20.42 13.38 5.71
CA GLY A 183 19.85 12.12 6.14
C GLY A 183 19.61 12.09 7.63
N SER A 184 19.17 13.19 8.22
CA SER A 184 18.96 13.25 9.66
C SER A 184 17.99 12.15 10.10
N ILE A 185 18.46 11.31 11.01
CA ILE A 185 17.73 10.15 11.53
C ILE A 185 17.10 10.55 12.86
N LYS A 186 15.78 10.40 12.96
CA LYS A 186 15.02 10.59 14.19
C LYS A 186 14.48 9.24 14.64
N GLU A 187 14.86 8.80 15.84
CA GLU A 187 14.22 7.66 16.49
C GLU A 187 12.77 8.02 16.88
N LEU A 188 11.85 7.10 16.65
CA LEU A 188 10.43 7.27 16.97
C LEU A 188 10.09 6.48 18.24
N PHE A 189 9.47 5.31 18.07
CA PHE A 189 9.04 4.45 19.17
C PHE A 189 9.22 2.96 18.80
N PRO A 190 9.17 2.05 19.78
CA PRO A 190 9.32 0.62 19.54
C PRO A 190 8.20 -0.01 18.68
N THR A 191 8.50 -1.07 17.94
CA THR A 191 7.57 -1.79 17.05
C THR A 191 6.55 -2.66 17.78
N GLY A 192 6.63 -2.75 19.11
CA GLY A 192 5.81 -3.64 19.92
C GLY A 192 6.31 -5.09 19.91
N LYS A 193 5.41 -6.04 20.11
CA LYS A 193 5.72 -7.49 20.14
C LYS A 193 5.70 -8.13 18.75
N GLN A 194 5.30 -7.37 17.72
CA GLN A 194 5.21 -7.84 16.35
C GLN A 194 6.59 -8.13 15.74
N LEU A 195 6.66 -9.21 14.95
CA LEU A 195 7.89 -9.58 14.25
C LEU A 195 8.11 -8.78 12.96
N GLU A 196 7.02 -8.32 12.35
CA GLU A 196 7.03 -7.53 11.12
C GLU A 196 6.40 -6.16 11.41
N PRO A 197 7.17 -5.07 11.41
CA PRO A 197 6.64 -3.72 11.59
C PRO A 197 5.74 -3.34 10.41
N LEU A 198 4.77 -2.47 10.64
CA LEU A 198 3.83 -2.01 9.62
C LEU A 198 3.89 -0.49 9.49
N VAL A 199 4.19 -0.03 8.28
CA VAL A 199 4.16 1.38 7.88
C VAL A 199 3.35 1.49 6.60
N ALA A 200 2.33 2.35 6.58
CA ALA A 200 1.49 2.58 5.41
C ALA A 200 1.39 4.09 5.10
N PRO A 201 1.52 4.51 3.83
CA PRO A 201 1.35 5.91 3.45
C PRO A 201 -0.12 6.34 3.57
N LEU A 202 -0.34 7.62 3.87
CA LEU A 202 -1.65 8.26 3.92
C LEU A 202 -1.73 9.38 2.86
N ALA A 203 -2.93 9.72 2.41
CA ALA A 203 -3.18 10.69 1.35
C ALA A 203 -2.67 12.12 1.64
N ASP A 204 -2.54 12.51 2.90
CA ASP A 204 -2.14 13.86 3.35
C ASP A 204 -0.64 13.98 3.64
N GLY A 205 0.18 13.18 2.97
CA GLY A 205 1.64 13.19 3.15
C GLY A 205 2.11 12.56 4.48
N LYS A 206 1.19 12.06 5.30
CA LYS A 206 1.48 11.38 6.56
C LYS A 206 1.69 9.88 6.37
N VAL A 207 2.08 9.22 7.45
CA VAL A 207 2.20 7.76 7.52
C VAL A 207 1.49 7.20 8.74
N ALA A 208 0.84 6.07 8.58
CA ALA A 208 0.33 5.24 9.66
C ALA A 208 1.40 4.21 10.06
N VAL A 209 1.71 4.16 11.35
CA VAL A 209 2.75 3.29 11.92
C VAL A 209 2.13 2.39 12.98
N GLY A 210 2.23 1.08 12.80
CA GLY A 210 1.65 0.07 13.69
C GLY A 210 2.51 -0.24 14.91
N GLN A 211 1.91 -0.39 16.08
CA GLN A 211 2.53 -0.88 17.30
C GLN A 211 1.54 -1.83 17.99
N ASP A 212 1.71 -3.13 17.81
CA ASP A 212 0.70 -4.11 18.25
C ASP A 212 -0.69 -3.82 17.62
N ASP A 213 -1.76 -3.80 18.42
CA ASP A 213 -3.10 -3.43 18.00
C ASP A 213 -3.31 -1.91 17.89
N LEU A 214 -2.27 -1.10 18.15
CA LEU A 214 -2.30 0.34 17.99
C LEU A 214 -1.74 0.75 16.63
N THR A 215 -2.26 1.83 16.05
CA THR A 215 -1.65 2.54 14.92
C THR A 215 -1.56 4.02 15.23
N VAL A 216 -0.41 4.63 15.00
CA VAL A 216 -0.16 6.06 15.22
C VAL A 216 0.11 6.73 13.88
N VAL A 217 -0.52 7.87 13.64
CA VAL A 217 -0.21 8.70 12.47
C VAL A 217 0.90 9.69 12.77
N LEU A 218 1.88 9.78 11.87
CA LEU A 218 3.02 10.68 11.94
C LEU A 218 3.08 11.57 10.69
N ASN A 219 3.49 12.81 10.88
CA ASN A 219 3.83 13.74 9.81
C ASN A 219 5.32 13.66 9.42
N GLU A 220 5.76 14.53 8.49
CA GLU A 220 7.14 14.52 7.97
C GLU A 220 8.20 14.88 9.03
N GLU A 221 7.82 15.44 10.18
CA GLU A 221 8.70 15.66 11.31
C GLU A 221 8.72 14.53 12.34
N GLY A 222 7.86 13.52 12.17
CA GLY A 222 7.70 12.41 13.10
C GLY A 222 7.02 12.84 14.39
N VAL A 223 6.13 13.82 14.33
CA VAL A 223 5.28 14.25 15.43
C VAL A 223 3.96 13.50 15.34
N CYS A 224 3.57 12.86 16.44
CA CYS A 224 2.25 12.27 16.58
C CYS A 224 1.23 13.40 16.65
N THR A 225 0.33 13.47 15.68
CA THR A 225 -0.85 14.33 15.81
C THR A 225 -1.74 13.71 16.90
N GLN A 226 -1.85 14.34 18.07
CA GLN A 226 -2.37 13.73 19.33
C GLN A 226 -3.79 13.12 19.24
N LYS A 227 -4.53 13.38 18.17
CA LYS A 227 -5.83 12.76 17.86
C LYS A 227 -5.76 11.46 17.01
N CYS A 228 -4.57 11.00 16.61
CA CYS A 228 -4.43 10.09 15.48
C CYS A 228 -3.89 8.68 15.83
N ALA A 229 -4.11 8.24 17.06
CA ALA A 229 -3.92 6.83 17.42
C ALA A 229 -5.18 6.03 17.07
N LEU A 230 -5.10 4.78 16.64
CA LEU A 230 -6.25 3.90 16.42
C LEU A 230 -6.00 2.56 17.10
N ASN A 231 -6.92 2.11 17.95
CA ASN A 231 -6.85 0.81 18.62
C ASN A 231 -7.69 -0.20 17.86
N TRP A 232 -7.08 -1.04 17.05
CA TRP A 232 -7.72 -2.13 16.32
C TRP A 232 -8.19 -3.25 17.27
N THR A 233 -9.08 -4.09 16.79
CA THR A 233 -9.57 -5.26 17.54
C THR A 233 -8.58 -6.44 17.53
N ASP A 234 -7.64 -6.43 16.60
CA ASP A 234 -6.51 -7.37 16.47
C ASP A 234 -5.36 -6.64 15.76
N ILE A 235 -4.19 -7.27 15.70
CA ILE A 235 -2.99 -6.73 15.07
C ILE A 235 -3.16 -6.62 13.54
N PRO A 236 -3.10 -5.41 12.94
CA PRO A 236 -3.12 -5.27 11.49
C PRO A 236 -1.88 -5.85 10.82
N VAL A 237 -2.08 -6.53 9.69
CA VAL A 237 -0.98 -7.07 8.87
C VAL A 237 -0.72 -6.25 7.60
N ALA A 238 -1.72 -5.48 7.16
CA ALA A 238 -1.62 -4.54 6.05
C ALA A 238 -2.68 -3.44 6.20
N MET A 239 -2.45 -2.27 5.62
CA MET A 239 -3.38 -1.15 5.68
C MET A 239 -3.40 -0.37 4.37
N GLU A 240 -4.56 0.17 4.02
CA GLU A 240 -4.76 1.06 2.87
C GLU A 240 -5.65 2.24 3.30
N HIS A 241 -5.25 3.45 2.94
CA HIS A 241 -6.02 4.66 3.25
C HIS A 241 -6.86 5.09 2.04
N GLN A 242 -8.18 5.16 2.23
CA GLN A 242 -9.17 5.66 1.29
C GLN A 242 -10.00 6.74 2.00
N PRO A 243 -9.55 8.00 2.02
CA PRO A 243 -10.17 9.06 2.80
C PRO A 243 -11.70 9.10 2.66
N PRO A 244 -12.44 9.21 3.78
CA PRO A 244 -11.96 9.39 5.16
C PRO A 244 -11.62 8.07 5.90
N TYR A 245 -11.68 6.93 5.20
CA TYR A 245 -11.54 5.59 5.77
C TYR A 245 -10.11 5.07 5.73
N ILE A 246 -9.67 4.47 6.84
CA ILE A 246 -8.50 3.59 6.87
C ILE A 246 -8.99 2.14 6.98
N ILE A 247 -8.48 1.30 6.08
CA ILE A 247 -8.88 -0.10 5.93
C ILE A 247 -7.72 -0.96 6.39
N ALA A 248 -7.90 -1.70 7.49
CA ALA A 248 -6.90 -2.61 8.02
C ALA A 248 -7.27 -4.06 7.73
N VAL A 249 -6.31 -4.81 7.19
CA VAL A 249 -6.40 -6.26 7.11
C VAL A 249 -5.96 -6.83 8.46
N LEU A 250 -6.88 -7.49 9.16
CA LEU A 250 -6.60 -8.24 10.38
C LEU A 250 -6.52 -9.75 10.04
N PRO A 251 -6.02 -10.62 10.95
CA PRO A 251 -5.81 -12.03 10.64
C PRO A 251 -7.06 -12.80 10.19
N ARG A 252 -8.26 -12.34 10.58
CA ARG A 252 -9.54 -13.01 10.33
C ARG A 252 -10.52 -12.23 9.46
N TYR A 253 -10.44 -10.91 9.44
CA TYR A 253 -11.38 -10.04 8.74
C TYR A 253 -10.72 -8.72 8.38
N VAL A 254 -11.43 -7.87 7.66
CA VAL A 254 -11.03 -6.49 7.40
C VAL A 254 -11.79 -5.57 8.34
N GLU A 255 -11.10 -4.62 8.94
CA GLU A 255 -11.70 -3.61 9.81
C GLU A 255 -11.55 -2.22 9.20
N ILE A 256 -12.64 -1.47 9.13
CA ILE A 256 -12.70 -0.14 8.52
C ILE A 256 -12.97 0.87 9.63
N ARG A 257 -12.16 1.93 9.66
CA ARG A 257 -12.24 2.99 10.67
C ARG A 257 -12.06 4.37 10.07
N THR A 258 -12.36 5.38 10.86
CA THR A 258 -12.05 6.79 10.58
C THR A 258 -11.09 7.34 11.64
N PHE A 259 -10.22 8.28 11.26
CA PHE A 259 -9.32 8.94 12.22
C PHE A 259 -10.04 10.02 13.05
N GLU A 260 -10.88 10.82 12.40
CA GLU A 260 -11.63 11.92 13.02
C GLU A 260 -13.00 12.05 12.33
N PRO A 261 -14.13 11.79 13.03
CA PRO A 261 -14.21 11.25 14.38
C PRO A 261 -13.65 9.81 14.46
N ARG A 262 -13.18 9.37 15.62
CA ARG A 262 -12.60 8.02 15.77
C ARG A 262 -13.69 6.96 15.91
N LEU A 263 -14.08 6.36 14.79
CA LEU A 263 -15.18 5.39 14.76
C LEU A 263 -14.74 4.04 14.20
N LEU A 264 -15.30 2.97 14.77
CA LEU A 264 -15.41 1.70 14.09
C LEU A 264 -16.57 1.80 13.09
N VAL A 265 -16.24 1.80 11.81
CA VAL A 265 -17.22 1.96 10.73
C VAL A 265 -17.87 0.62 10.42
N GLN A 266 -17.05 -0.39 10.13
CA GLN A 266 -17.53 -1.69 9.67
C GLN A 266 -16.46 -2.76 9.89
N SER A 267 -16.88 -4.00 10.13
CA SER A 267 -16.01 -5.19 10.07
C SER A 267 -16.53 -6.12 8.96
N VAL A 268 -15.65 -6.51 8.06
CA VAL A 268 -15.98 -7.30 6.86
C VAL A 268 -15.30 -8.66 6.94
N GLU A 269 -16.09 -9.72 7.13
CA GLU A 269 -15.58 -11.08 7.19
C GLU A 269 -15.07 -11.55 5.83
N LEU A 270 -13.78 -11.90 5.76
CA LEU A 270 -13.14 -12.46 4.56
C LEU A 270 -12.35 -13.70 4.95
N GLN A 271 -12.13 -14.61 4.00
CA GLN A 271 -11.44 -15.85 4.29
C GLN A 271 -9.91 -15.61 4.41
N ARG A 272 -9.41 -15.40 5.63
CA ARG A 272 -7.98 -15.23 5.95
C ARG A 272 -7.31 -14.17 5.06
N PRO A 273 -7.79 -12.92 5.07
CA PRO A 273 -7.20 -11.85 4.27
C PRO A 273 -5.77 -11.57 4.72
N ARG A 274 -4.90 -11.18 3.78
CA ARG A 274 -3.46 -10.95 4.01
C ARG A 274 -2.91 -9.75 3.27
N PHE A 275 -3.46 -9.45 2.10
CA PHE A 275 -2.95 -8.40 1.21
C PHE A 275 -4.04 -7.38 0.95
N ILE A 276 -3.65 -6.13 0.79
CA ILE A 276 -4.52 -5.03 0.35
C ILE A 276 -3.76 -4.16 -0.65
N THR A 277 -4.45 -3.65 -1.66
CA THR A 277 -3.91 -2.69 -2.62
C THR A 277 -5.05 -1.86 -3.20
N SER A 278 -4.75 -0.65 -3.68
CA SER A 278 -5.71 0.18 -4.41
C SER A 278 -5.29 0.41 -5.86
N ALA A 279 -6.28 0.69 -6.71
CA ALA A 279 -6.07 1.08 -8.11
C ALA A 279 -6.35 2.57 -8.34
N GLY A 280 -6.44 3.35 -7.25
CA GLY A 280 -6.96 4.71 -7.23
C GLY A 280 -8.11 4.87 -6.22
N PRO A 281 -8.72 6.07 -6.16
CA PRO A 281 -9.84 6.33 -5.26
C PRO A 281 -10.98 5.34 -5.49
N ASN A 282 -11.54 4.79 -4.40
CA ASN A 282 -12.71 3.91 -4.43
C ASN A 282 -12.51 2.56 -5.14
N ILE A 283 -11.27 2.17 -5.44
CA ILE A 283 -10.94 0.85 -5.99
C ILE A 283 -9.96 0.16 -5.07
N VAL A 284 -10.47 -0.66 -4.15
CA VAL A 284 -9.67 -1.41 -3.17
C VAL A 284 -9.85 -2.90 -3.40
N TYR A 285 -8.73 -3.61 -3.47
CA TYR A 285 -8.68 -5.07 -3.51
C TYR A 285 -8.08 -5.60 -2.23
N VAL A 286 -8.72 -6.64 -1.67
CA VAL A 286 -8.20 -7.41 -0.55
C VAL A 286 -8.03 -8.85 -1.02
N ALA A 287 -6.94 -9.51 -0.62
CA ALA A 287 -6.73 -10.90 -0.98
C ALA A 287 -6.24 -11.77 0.17
N SER A 288 -6.61 -13.04 0.07
CA SER A 288 -6.01 -14.13 0.82
C SER A 288 -4.99 -14.86 -0.07
N ASN A 289 -4.63 -16.09 0.31
CA ASN A 289 -3.75 -16.93 -0.52
C ASN A 289 -4.40 -17.37 -1.85
N HIS A 290 -5.73 -17.44 -1.94
CA HIS A 290 -6.42 -18.04 -3.10
C HIS A 290 -7.67 -17.29 -3.54
N PHE A 291 -7.97 -16.17 -2.89
CA PHE A 291 -9.15 -15.37 -3.18
C PHE A 291 -8.76 -13.91 -3.26
N VAL A 292 -9.43 -13.17 -4.14
CA VAL A 292 -9.37 -11.72 -4.22
C VAL A 292 -10.79 -11.19 -4.17
N TRP A 293 -11.01 -10.20 -3.32
CA TRP A 293 -12.25 -9.44 -3.20
C TRP A 293 -11.99 -7.99 -3.59
N ARG A 294 -12.99 -7.34 -4.17
CA ARG A 294 -13.05 -5.90 -4.30
C ARG A 294 -13.98 -5.36 -3.21
N LEU A 295 -13.51 -4.39 -2.44
CA LEU A 295 -14.37 -3.63 -1.53
C LEU A 295 -15.05 -2.53 -2.35
N VAL A 296 -16.34 -2.71 -2.64
CA VAL A 296 -17.11 -1.76 -3.44
C VAL A 296 -17.73 -0.72 -2.50
N PRO A 297 -17.46 0.58 -2.66
CA PRO A 297 -18.05 1.58 -1.79
C PRO A 297 -19.57 1.58 -1.88
N VAL A 298 -20.23 1.61 -0.74
CA VAL A 298 -21.66 1.89 -0.65
C VAL A 298 -21.90 3.34 -1.05
N SER A 299 -23.01 3.63 -1.73
CA SER A 299 -23.33 5.00 -2.16
C SER A 299 -23.30 5.98 -0.98
N ILE A 300 -22.63 7.13 -1.14
CA ILE A 300 -22.53 8.18 -0.11
C ILE A 300 -23.91 8.57 0.47
N ALA A 301 -24.93 8.71 -0.38
CA ALA A 301 -26.29 9.02 0.07
C ALA A 301 -26.89 7.96 1.03
N THR A 302 -26.51 6.69 0.89
CA THR A 302 -26.94 5.63 1.82
C THR A 302 -26.14 5.69 3.11
N GLN A 303 -24.83 5.91 3.02
CA GLN A 303 -23.97 6.07 4.20
C GLN A 303 -24.41 7.27 5.05
N ILE A 304 -24.67 8.44 4.43
CA ILE A 304 -25.17 9.64 5.13
C ILE A 304 -26.50 9.34 5.83
N ARG A 305 -27.45 8.66 5.17
CA ARG A 305 -28.73 8.30 5.80
C ARG A 305 -28.54 7.43 7.05
N GLN A 306 -27.66 6.43 6.99
CA GLN A 306 -27.33 5.58 8.15
C GLN A 306 -26.65 6.40 9.26
N LEU A 307 -25.68 7.25 8.92
CA LEU A 307 -24.98 8.11 9.87
C LEU A 307 -25.91 9.10 10.59
N LEU A 308 -26.88 9.69 9.87
CA LEU A 308 -27.88 10.59 10.46
C LEU A 308 -28.80 9.86 11.46
N GLN A 309 -29.16 8.60 11.19
CA GLN A 309 -29.93 7.77 12.13
C GLN A 309 -29.14 7.49 13.40
N ASP A 310 -27.83 7.24 13.25
CA ASP A 310 -26.89 7.00 14.35
C ASP A 310 -26.37 8.29 15.03
N LYS A 311 -26.88 9.47 14.63
CA LYS A 311 -26.48 10.80 15.13
C LYS A 311 -24.99 11.11 14.95
N GLN A 312 -24.34 10.51 13.95
CA GLN A 312 -22.94 10.73 13.59
C GLN A 312 -22.83 11.87 12.56
N PHE A 313 -23.17 13.09 12.99
CA PHE A 313 -23.30 14.25 12.09
C PHE A 313 -21.97 14.72 11.49
N GLU A 314 -20.87 14.63 12.25
CA GLU A 314 -19.55 15.08 11.81
C GLU A 314 -19.05 14.27 10.61
N LEU A 315 -19.11 12.94 10.71
CA LEU A 315 -18.73 12.07 9.59
C LEU A 315 -19.71 12.19 8.42
N ALA A 316 -21.01 12.40 8.68
CA ALA A 316 -21.98 12.64 7.62
C ALA A 316 -21.66 13.92 6.82
N LEU A 317 -21.17 14.96 7.48
CA LEU A 317 -20.72 16.19 6.83
C LEU A 317 -19.45 15.96 6.00
N GLN A 318 -18.44 15.28 6.56
CA GLN A 318 -17.21 14.94 5.84
C GLN A 318 -17.46 14.12 4.56
N LEU A 319 -18.47 13.25 4.55
CA LEU A 319 -18.82 12.48 3.35
C LEU A 319 -19.60 13.31 2.31
N ALA A 320 -20.16 14.45 2.70
CA ALA A 320 -20.95 15.31 1.83
C ALA A 320 -20.12 16.41 1.13
N GLU A 321 -18.90 16.66 1.63
CA GLU A 321 -17.90 17.56 1.04
C GLU A 321 -17.19 16.93 -0.17
#